data_AF-A0A940BY39-F1
#
_entry.id   AF-A0A940BY39-F1
#
_cell.length_a   1.000
_cell.length_b   1.000
_cell.length_c   1.000
_cell.angle_alpha   90.00
_cell.angle_beta   90.00
_cell.angle_gamma   90.00
#
_symmetry.space_group_name_H-M   'P 1'
#
loop_
_entity.id
_entity.type
_entity.pdbx_description
1 polymer ?
#
loop_
_entity_poly.entity_id
_entity_poly.type
_entity_poly.pdbx_seq_one_letter_code
_entity_poly.pdbx_strand_id
1 'polypeptide(L)'
;MNHRERVRAVMHYENYDRLPCVAFGYWGETLDKWADEGHIARETAELYKKTGDNGPADRAIMDQLGFDFSWQSCVSGSNTLFPGFEHKVLRVEAD
;
A
#
# COMPACT_ATOMS: atom_id res chain seq x y z
N MET A 1 9.93 3.64 -21.86
CA MET A 1 8.79 2.71 -21.66
C MET A 1 7.86 3.28 -20.60
N ASN A 2 6.57 2.99 -20.62
CA ASN A 2 5.66 3.32 -19.51
C ASN A 2 5.70 2.25 -18.40
N HIS A 3 5.11 2.51 -17.23
CA HIS A 3 5.14 1.56 -16.11
C HIS A 3 4.51 0.20 -16.45
N ARG A 4 3.44 0.17 -17.24
CA ARG A 4 2.79 -1.07 -17.68
C ARG A 4 3.73 -1.92 -18.54
N GLU A 5 4.40 -1.30 -19.50
CA GLU A 5 5.40 -1.94 -20.36
C GLU A 5 6.57 -2.48 -19.54
N ARG A 6 7.07 -1.69 -18.58
CA ARG A 6 8.17 -2.11 -17.68
C ARG A 6 7.79 -3.33 -16.85
N VAL A 7 6.62 -3.30 -16.19
CA VAL A 7 6.16 -4.45 -15.38
C VAL A 7 6.01 -5.70 -16.24
N ARG A 8 5.41 -5.57 -17.43
CA ARG A 8 5.28 -6.70 -18.36
C ARG A 8 6.65 -7.28 -18.72
N ALA A 9 7.61 -6.42 -19.10
CA ALA A 9 8.95 -6.86 -19.48
C ALA A 9 9.68 -7.56 -18.33
N VAL A 10 9.63 -6.99 -17.11
CA VAL A 10 10.22 -7.60 -15.90
C VAL A 10 9.64 -8.99 -15.64
N MET A 11 8.31 -9.13 -15.71
CA MET A 11 7.64 -10.42 -15.45
C MET A 11 7.91 -11.49 -16.51
N HIS A 12 8.39 -11.11 -17.70
CA HIS A 12 8.70 -12.02 -18.80
C HIS A 12 10.21 -12.14 -19.10
N TYR A 13 11.08 -11.60 -18.23
CA TYR A 13 12.53 -11.59 -18.42
C TYR A 13 12.97 -10.92 -19.74
N GLU A 14 12.23 -9.91 -20.19
CA GLU A 14 12.56 -9.09 -21.37
C GLU A 14 13.44 -7.88 -20.98
N ASN A 15 14.05 -7.22 -21.96
CA ASN A 15 14.79 -5.97 -21.74
C ASN A 15 13.86 -4.83 -21.30
N TYR A 16 14.31 -4.01 -20.36
CA TYR A 16 13.60 -2.81 -19.89
C TYR A 16 14.58 -1.67 -19.60
N ASP A 17 14.07 -0.43 -19.57
CA ASP A 17 14.88 0.79 -19.37
C ASP A 17 15.26 1.02 -17.89
N ARG A 18 14.38 0.69 -16.94
CA ARG A 18 14.65 0.65 -15.50
C ARG A 18 13.64 -0.22 -14.74
N LEU A 19 14.04 -0.72 -13.57
CA LEU A 19 13.12 -1.39 -12.66
C LEU A 19 12.20 -0.34 -11.99
N PRO A 20 10.86 -0.51 -12.00
CA PRO A 20 9.98 0.40 -11.27
C PRO A 20 10.09 0.18 -9.75
N CYS A 21 10.05 1.27 -8.98
CA CYS A 21 9.93 1.24 -7.53
C CYS A 21 8.44 1.25 -7.16
N VAL A 22 7.95 0.16 -6.60
CA VAL A 22 6.50 -0.06 -6.41
C VAL A 22 6.17 -0.20 -4.93
N ALA A 23 5.10 0.46 -4.49
CA ALA A 23 4.55 0.26 -3.16
C ALA A 23 3.68 -1.02 -3.09
N PHE A 24 3.83 -1.77 -2.01
CA PHE A 24 3.04 -2.98 -1.71
C PHE A 24 2.38 -2.85 -0.34
N GLY A 25 1.63 -1.77 -0.17
CA GLY A 25 1.08 -1.37 1.11
C GLY A 25 2.14 -1.14 2.19
N TYR A 26 1.67 -0.64 3.33
CA TYR A 26 2.51 -0.31 4.46
C TYR A 26 1.90 -0.86 5.75
N TRP A 27 2.76 -1.34 6.64
CA TRP A 27 2.38 -1.62 8.02
C TRP A 27 2.12 -0.32 8.78
N GLY A 28 1.21 -0.37 9.75
CA GLY A 28 0.90 0.77 10.60
C GLY A 28 2.12 1.29 11.34
N GLU A 29 2.96 0.37 11.82
CA GLU A 29 4.21 0.62 12.53
C GLU A 29 5.25 1.30 11.63
N THR A 30 5.31 0.93 10.35
CA THR A 30 6.19 1.58 9.36
C THR A 30 5.78 3.03 9.14
N LEU A 31 4.47 3.29 9.05
CA LEU A 31 3.94 4.64 8.90
C LEU A 31 4.18 5.50 10.13
N ASP A 32 4.04 4.91 11.31
CA ASP A 32 4.35 5.59 12.57
C ASP A 32 5.81 6.00 12.63
N LYS A 33 6.72 5.07 12.28
CA LYS A 33 8.14 5.35 12.19
C LYS A 33 8.44 6.48 11.19
N TRP A 34 7.88 6.42 9.99
CA TRP A 34 8.11 7.47 8.98
C TRP A 34 7.56 8.83 9.41
N ALA A 35 6.46 8.87 10.15
CA ALA A 35 5.94 10.11 10.70
C ALA A 35 6.83 10.66 11.83
N ASP A 36 7.34 9.79 12.72
CA ASP A 36 8.28 10.16 13.79
C ASP A 36 9.63 10.66 13.24
N GLU A 37 10.09 10.10 12.14
CA GLU A 37 11.31 10.52 11.43
C GLU A 37 11.09 11.78 10.56
N GLY A 38 9.85 12.27 10.45
CA GLY A 38 9.50 13.44 9.65
C GLY A 38 9.49 13.20 8.14
N HIS A 39 9.46 11.94 7.71
CA HIS A 39 9.40 11.56 6.29
C HIS A 39 8.01 11.74 5.68
N ILE A 40 6.95 11.65 6.49
CA ILE A 40 5.55 11.91 6.11
C ILE A 40 4.82 12.65 7.24
N ALA A 41 3.70 13.29 6.94
CA ALA A 41 2.85 13.90 7.97
C ALA A 41 2.10 12.82 8.77
N ARG A 42 1.96 13.03 10.09
CA ARG A 42 1.25 12.09 10.99
C ARG A 42 -0.20 11.90 10.56
N GLU A 43 -0.85 12.95 10.08
CA GLU A 43 -2.22 12.92 9.58
C GLU A 43 -2.35 12.01 8.36
N THR A 44 -1.35 12.00 7.48
CA THR A 44 -1.31 11.13 6.30
C THR A 44 -1.13 9.67 6.71
N ALA A 45 -0.27 9.39 7.69
CA ALA A 45 -0.12 8.05 8.26
C ALA A 45 -1.45 7.52 8.84
N GLU A 46 -2.12 8.32 9.67
CA GLU A 46 -3.40 7.97 10.28
C GLU A 46 -4.54 7.83 9.25
N LEU A 47 -4.52 8.63 8.19
CA LEU A 47 -5.48 8.50 7.11
C LEU A 47 -5.26 7.20 6.32
N TYR A 48 -4.01 6.85 6.02
CA TYR A 48 -3.70 5.59 5.33
C TYR A 48 -4.21 4.38 6.14
N LYS A 49 -3.99 4.34 7.46
CA LYS A 49 -4.48 3.24 8.32
C LYS A 49 -5.99 3.03 8.24
N LYS A 50 -6.76 4.07 7.85
CA LYS A 50 -8.22 4.01 7.69
C LYS A 50 -8.65 3.67 6.26
N THR A 51 -7.95 4.19 5.26
CA THR A 51 -8.37 4.05 3.85
C THR A 51 -7.70 2.89 3.12
N GLY A 52 -6.53 2.46 3.59
CA GLY A 52 -5.70 1.44 2.95
C GLY A 52 -5.11 1.87 1.60
N ASP A 53 -4.66 0.86 0.87
CA ASP A 53 -4.03 0.97 -0.46
C ASP A 53 -4.95 1.66 -1.49
N ASN A 54 -4.33 2.34 -2.46
CA ASN A 54 -4.99 3.17 -3.48
C ASN A 54 -5.83 4.34 -2.95
N GLY A 55 -5.87 4.54 -1.63
CA GLY A 55 -6.48 5.70 -1.00
C GLY A 55 -5.77 7.01 -1.36
N PRO A 56 -6.36 8.17 -0.99
CA PRO A 56 -5.69 9.46 -1.13
C PRO A 56 -4.37 9.53 -0.34
N ALA A 57 -4.30 8.91 0.84
CA ALA A 57 -3.09 8.89 1.65
C ALA A 57 -1.98 8.04 1.04
N ASP A 58 -2.31 6.87 0.47
CA ASP A 58 -1.33 6.02 -0.23
C ASP A 58 -0.65 6.79 -1.37
N ARG A 59 -1.44 7.49 -2.18
CA ARG A 59 -0.91 8.35 -3.26
C ARG A 59 -0.02 9.47 -2.74
N ALA A 60 -0.43 10.15 -1.67
CA ALA A 60 0.39 11.21 -1.08
C ALA A 60 1.73 10.69 -0.53
N ILE A 61 1.72 9.52 0.13
CA ILE A 61 2.94 8.87 0.62
C ILE A 61 3.85 8.48 -0.55
N MET A 62 3.29 7.88 -1.61
CA MET A 62 4.04 7.50 -2.80
C MET A 62 4.70 8.69 -3.49
N ASP A 63 3.95 9.77 -3.70
CA ASP A 63 4.44 11.00 -4.32
C ASP A 63 5.58 11.63 -3.50
N GLN A 64 5.47 11.59 -2.18
CA GLN A 64 6.46 12.15 -1.26
C GLN A 64 7.74 11.31 -1.16
N LEU A 65 7.62 9.98 -1.19
CA LEU A 65 8.75 9.06 -1.01
C LEU A 65 9.38 8.59 -2.34
N GLY A 66 8.77 8.94 -3.48
CA GLY A 66 9.31 8.66 -4.81
C GLY A 66 8.98 7.27 -5.36
N PHE A 67 7.86 6.69 -4.93
CA PHE A 67 7.33 5.46 -5.53
C PHE A 67 6.70 5.76 -6.90
N ASP A 68 6.81 4.83 -7.83
CA ASP A 68 6.25 4.98 -9.18
C ASP A 68 4.72 4.73 -9.21
N PHE A 69 4.24 3.72 -8.48
CA PHE A 69 2.82 3.36 -8.37
C PHE A 69 2.60 2.31 -7.27
N SER A 70 1.33 2.07 -6.92
CA SER A 70 0.90 0.99 -6.01
C SER A 70 0.64 -0.29 -6.79
N TRP A 71 1.13 -1.42 -6.30
CA TRP A 71 0.87 -2.73 -6.91
C TRP A 71 -0.61 -3.07 -6.93
N GLN A 72 -1.38 -2.54 -5.98
CA GLN A 72 -2.80 -2.82 -5.82
C GLN A 72 -3.68 -2.11 -6.85
N SER A 73 -3.15 -1.58 -7.96
CA SER A 73 -3.86 -0.80 -9.01
C SER A 73 -4.95 -1.56 -9.80
N CYS A 74 -5.80 -2.32 -9.11
CA CYS A 74 -6.87 -3.17 -9.61
C CYS A 74 -8.23 -2.57 -9.24
N VAL A 75 -9.26 -2.88 -10.03
CA VAL A 75 -10.64 -2.58 -9.67
C VAL A 75 -11.02 -3.43 -8.45
N SER A 76 -11.43 -2.77 -7.37
CA SER A 76 -11.93 -3.44 -6.17
C SER A 76 -13.45 -3.64 -6.24
N GLY A 77 -13.94 -4.59 -5.46
CA GLY A 77 -15.37 -4.84 -5.24
C GLY A 77 -15.63 -5.10 -3.76
N SER A 78 -16.89 -5.28 -3.38
CA SER A 78 -17.26 -5.75 -2.05
C SER A 78 -16.86 -7.23 -1.90
N ASN A 79 -15.57 -7.46 -1.66
CA ASN A 79 -14.95 -8.78 -1.61
C ASN A 79 -14.88 -9.34 -0.18
N THR A 80 -15.38 -8.59 0.80
CA THR A 80 -15.48 -9.01 2.20
C THR A 80 -16.87 -9.57 2.50
N LEU A 81 -16.99 -10.22 3.64
CA LEU A 81 -18.27 -10.76 4.10
C LEU A 81 -19.32 -9.65 4.27
N PHE A 82 -20.51 -9.86 3.71
CA PHE A 82 -21.64 -8.93 3.84
C PHE A 82 -22.97 -9.71 4.03
N PRO A 83 -23.66 -9.58 5.19
CA PRO A 83 -23.21 -8.87 6.38
C PRO A 83 -22.04 -9.58 7.05
N GLY A 84 -21.15 -8.81 7.69
CA GLY A 84 -20.08 -9.38 8.51
C GLY A 84 -20.64 -10.21 9.69
N PHE A 85 -19.87 -11.18 10.17
CA PHE A 85 -20.15 -11.83 11.45
C PHE A 85 -19.86 -10.85 12.60
N GLU A 86 -20.57 -11.03 13.72
CA GLU A 86 -20.21 -10.35 14.96
C GLU A 86 -18.82 -10.81 15.42
N HIS A 87 -17.92 -9.86 15.66
CA HIS A 87 -16.58 -10.18 16.13
C HIS A 87 -16.62 -10.73 17.56
N LYS A 88 -16.11 -11.95 17.76
CA LYS A 88 -15.98 -12.58 19.08
C LYS A 88 -14.58 -13.15 19.26
N VAL A 89 -13.88 -12.73 20.31
CA VAL A 89 -12.59 -13.31 20.71
C VAL A 89 -12.85 -14.67 21.35
N LEU A 90 -12.25 -15.74 20.81
CA LEU A 90 -12.39 -17.10 21.35
C LEU A 90 -11.30 -17.44 22.38
N ARG A 91 -10.07 -16.94 22.15
CA ARG A 91 -8.92 -17.13 23.03
C ARG A 91 -7.90 -16.03 22.76
N VAL A 92 -7.17 -15.63 23.79
CA VAL A 92 -5.98 -14.79 23.70
C VAL A 92 -4.81 -15.63 24.19
N GLU A 93 -3.71 -15.65 23.45
CA GLU A 93 -2.45 -16.26 23.89
C GLU A 93 -1.46 -15.15 24.28
N ALA A 94 -0.48 -15.48 25.12
CA ALA A 94 0.59 -14.54 25.46
C ALA A 94 1.61 -14.51 24.32
N ASP A 95 2.12 -13.31 24.01
CA ASP A 95 3.15 -13.05 22.99
C ASP A 95 4.47 -13.79 23.26
#